data_AF-A0A4U9R7Y6-F1
#
_entry.id   AF-A0A4U9R7Y6-F1
#
_cell.length_a   1.000
_cell.length_b   1.000
_cell.length_c   1.000
_cell.angle_alpha   90.00
_cell.angle_beta   90.00
_cell.angle_gamma   90.00
#
_symmetry.space_group_name_H-M   'P 1'
#
loop_
_entity.id
_entity.type
_entity.pdbx_description
1 polymer ?
#
loop_
_entity_poly.entity_id
_entity_poly.type
_entity_poly.pdbx_seq_one_letter_code
_entity_poly.pdbx_strand_id
1 'polypeptide(L)'
;MDKLLKAISNLIAIIYGVLYIPIILMILIFAPIKGIADGVKIIQTGYTVTNDYISLIIAILILTYISLRFRNLRKMYVMFPSLFETIKFLTITNLFVALGVEVLNWSYITLNTGRHRFGIIIFIISLILWRVFISVYYSKNPIADFMLRDEEKMQNYSEGV
;
A
#
# COMPACT_ATOMS: atom_id res chain seq x y z
N MET A 1 -4.47 -37.87 -4.12
CA MET A 1 -4.18 -36.72 -3.24
C MET A 1 -3.89 -35.45 -4.03
N ASP A 2 -3.06 -35.55 -5.08
CA ASP A 2 -2.61 -34.39 -5.86
C ASP A 2 -3.71 -33.59 -6.56
N LYS A 3 -4.76 -34.27 -7.08
CA LYS A 3 -5.91 -33.59 -7.69
C LYS A 3 -6.67 -32.71 -6.69
N LEU A 4 -6.78 -33.16 -5.44
CA LEU A 4 -7.52 -32.48 -4.39
C LEU A 4 -6.72 -31.28 -3.86
N LEU A 5 -5.41 -31.44 -3.66
CA LEU A 5 -4.49 -30.34 -3.33
C LEU A 5 -4.46 -29.26 -4.42
N LYS A 6 -4.45 -29.67 -5.70
CA LYS A 6 -4.50 -28.75 -6.84
C LYS A 6 -5.82 -27.97 -6.89
N ALA A 7 -6.95 -28.64 -6.62
CA ALA A 7 -8.26 -28.00 -6.55
C ALA A 7 -8.34 -26.96 -5.42
N ILE A 8 -7.89 -27.32 -4.22
CA ILE A 8 -7.84 -26.39 -3.06
C ILE A 8 -6.97 -25.18 -3.38
N SER A 9 -5.79 -25.39 -3.96
CA SER A 9 -4.87 -24.29 -4.27
C SER A 9 -5.44 -23.34 -5.33
N ASN A 10 -6.14 -23.86 -6.34
CA ASN A 10 -6.85 -23.04 -7.32
C ASN A 10 -8.01 -22.26 -6.69
N LEU A 11 -8.78 -22.88 -5.79
CA LEU A 11 -9.86 -22.22 -5.08
C LEU A 11 -9.34 -21.03 -4.27
N ILE A 12 -8.24 -21.22 -3.53
CA ILE A 12 -7.57 -20.15 -2.77
C ILE A 12 -7.14 -19.00 -3.71
N ALA A 13 -6.60 -19.32 -4.88
CA ALA A 13 -6.19 -18.31 -5.84
C ALA A 13 -7.37 -17.51 -6.41
N ILE A 14 -8.51 -18.18 -6.67
CA ILE A 14 -9.74 -17.50 -7.12
C ILE A 14 -10.26 -16.58 -6.02
N ILE A 15 -10.35 -17.06 -4.78
CA ILE A 15 -10.79 -16.27 -3.63
C ILE A 15 -9.89 -15.04 -3.44
N TYR A 16 -8.57 -15.23 -3.52
CA TYR A 16 -7.61 -14.13 -3.41
C TYR A 16 -7.77 -13.10 -4.53
N GLY A 17 -7.88 -13.55 -5.79
CA GLY A 17 -8.01 -12.66 -6.93
C GLY A 17 -9.34 -11.90 -6.98
N VAL A 18 -10.46 -12.57 -6.66
CA VAL A 18 -11.81 -12.01 -6.82
C VAL A 18 -12.28 -11.24 -5.60
N LEU A 19 -11.96 -11.69 -4.39
CA LEU A 19 -12.40 -11.03 -3.17
C LEU A 19 -11.30 -10.12 -2.61
N TYR A 20 -10.12 -10.67 -2.37
CA TYR A 20 -9.09 -9.93 -1.62
C TYR A 20 -8.54 -8.73 -2.39
N ILE A 21 -8.26 -8.86 -3.68
CA ILE A 21 -7.60 -7.81 -4.46
C ILE A 21 -8.50 -6.60 -4.74
N PRO A 22 -9.78 -6.75 -5.11
CA PRO A 22 -10.66 -5.60 -5.22
C PRO A 22 -10.82 -4.86 -3.88
N ILE A 23 -10.92 -5.61 -2.77
CA ILE A 23 -11.01 -5.03 -1.43
C ILE A 23 -9.71 -4.27 -1.08
N ILE A 24 -8.54 -4.86 -1.33
CA ILE A 24 -7.27 -4.21 -1.02
C ILE A 24 -7.08 -2.92 -1.82
N LEU A 25 -7.43 -2.93 -3.10
CA LEU A 25 -7.34 -1.76 -3.96
C LEU A 25 -8.31 -0.67 -3.49
N MET A 26 -9.54 -1.04 -3.14
CA MET A 26 -10.51 -0.10 -2.58
C MET A 26 -9.96 0.57 -1.32
N ILE A 27 -9.43 -0.23 -0.38
CA ILE A 27 -8.83 0.29 0.85
C ILE A 27 -7.65 1.21 0.52
N LEU A 28 -6.73 0.79 -0.35
CA LEU A 28 -5.53 1.54 -0.71
C LEU A 28 -5.84 2.87 -1.43
N ILE A 29 -6.94 2.95 -2.18
CA ILE A 29 -7.39 4.17 -2.85
C ILE A 29 -8.04 5.14 -1.87
N PHE A 30 -8.90 4.65 -0.97
CA PHE A 30 -9.67 5.50 -0.06
C PHE A 30 -8.92 5.87 1.23
N ALA A 31 -8.00 5.03 1.70
CA ALA A 31 -7.22 5.28 2.91
C ALA A 31 -6.41 6.60 2.90
N PRO A 32 -5.72 7.02 1.83
CA PRO A 32 -5.00 8.30 1.86
C PRO A 32 -5.97 9.50 1.86
N ILE A 33 -7.13 9.37 1.20
CA ILE A 33 -8.18 10.40 1.22
C ILE A 33 -8.70 10.57 2.64
N LYS A 34 -9.02 9.46 3.31
CA LYS A 34 -9.48 9.45 4.71
C LYS A 34 -8.41 9.98 5.66
N GLY A 35 -7.14 9.59 5.47
CA GLY A 35 -6.02 10.09 6.28
C GLY A 35 -5.85 11.61 6.16
N ILE A 36 -5.96 12.17 4.95
CA ILE A 36 -5.92 13.63 4.77
C ILE A 36 -7.13 14.29 5.45
N ALA A 37 -8.33 13.74 5.30
CA ALA A 37 -9.53 14.26 5.94
C ALA A 37 -9.42 14.25 7.48
N ASP A 38 -8.88 13.18 8.06
CA ASP A 38 -8.61 13.09 9.49
C ASP A 38 -7.56 14.13 9.92
N GLY A 39 -6.49 14.31 9.14
CA GLY A 39 -5.48 15.35 9.42
C GLY A 39 -6.10 16.75 9.47
N VAL A 40 -6.95 17.09 8.50
CA VAL A 40 -7.70 18.37 8.51
C VAL A 40 -8.61 18.47 9.72
N LYS A 41 -9.31 17.38 10.07
CA LYS A 41 -10.20 17.34 11.24
C LYS A 41 -9.44 17.55 12.55
N ILE A 42 -8.26 16.95 12.73
CA ILE A 42 -7.40 17.17 13.91
C ILE A 42 -7.04 18.65 14.01
N ILE A 43 -6.62 19.27 12.90
CA ILE A 43 -6.21 20.68 12.87
C ILE A 43 -7.38 21.61 13.22
N GLN A 44 -8.57 21.33 12.68
CA GLN A 44 -9.75 22.16 12.88
C GLN A 44 -10.35 22.02 14.29
N THR A 45 -10.41 20.79 14.80
CA THR A 45 -11.12 20.50 16.05
C THR A 45 -10.21 20.48 17.27
N GLY A 46 -8.90 20.29 17.06
CA GLY A 46 -7.92 20.11 18.13
C GLY A 46 -7.99 18.75 18.82
N TYR A 47 -8.89 17.85 18.39
CA TYR A 47 -9.06 16.53 18.97
C TYR A 47 -8.31 15.47 18.17
N THR A 48 -7.74 14.52 18.90
CA THR A 48 -7.14 13.31 18.34
C THR A 48 -8.22 12.39 17.76
N VAL A 49 -7.87 11.64 16.73
CA VAL A 49 -8.76 10.65 16.10
C VAL A 49 -8.17 9.27 16.29
N THR A 50 -9.00 8.27 16.53
CA THR A 50 -8.53 6.88 16.54
C THR A 50 -8.07 6.50 15.14
N ASN A 51 -6.83 6.02 15.04
CA ASN A 51 -6.18 5.77 13.77
C ASN A 51 -5.58 4.37 13.72
N ASP A 52 -6.05 3.55 12.79
CA ASP A 52 -5.55 2.19 12.52
C ASP A 52 -4.78 2.09 11.18
N TYR A 53 -4.40 3.21 10.55
CA TYR A 53 -3.76 3.21 9.23
C TYR A 53 -2.47 2.39 9.19
N ILE A 54 -1.63 2.47 10.23
CA ILE A 54 -0.36 1.73 10.28
C ILE A 54 -0.60 0.22 10.36
N SER A 55 -1.50 -0.22 11.25
CA SER A 55 -1.89 -1.62 11.40
C SER A 55 -2.43 -2.20 10.09
N LEU A 56 -3.25 -1.41 9.39
CA LEU A 56 -3.83 -1.78 8.10
C LEU A 56 -2.75 -1.92 7.02
N ILE A 57 -1.80 -0.99 6.93
CA ILE A 57 -0.67 -1.06 5.99
C ILE A 57 0.20 -2.29 6.25
N ILE A 58 0.48 -2.60 7.52
CA ILE A 58 1.24 -3.81 7.90
C ILE A 58 0.50 -5.07 7.43
N ALA A 59 -0.82 -5.17 7.66
CA ALA A 59 -1.62 -6.30 7.20
C ALA A 59 -1.56 -6.46 5.67
N ILE A 60 -1.68 -5.34 4.93
CA ILE A 60 -1.56 -5.30 3.47
C ILE A 60 -0.18 -5.81 3.00
N LEU A 61 0.90 -5.35 3.64
CA LEU A 61 2.26 -5.75 3.29
C LEU A 61 2.49 -7.24 3.52
N ILE A 62 2.00 -7.78 4.64
CA ILE A 62 2.10 -9.22 4.96
C ILE A 62 1.35 -10.04 3.92
N LEU A 63 0.11 -9.67 3.61
CA LEU A 63 -0.72 -10.41 2.66
C LEU A 63 -0.19 -10.32 1.21
N THR A 64 0.42 -9.19 0.85
CA THR A 64 1.12 -9.03 -0.44
C THR A 64 2.42 -9.85 -0.47
N TYR A 65 3.17 -9.91 0.64
CA TYR A 65 4.35 -10.77 0.74
C TYR A 65 3.98 -12.25 0.58
N ILE A 66 2.90 -12.68 1.24
CA ILE A 66 2.36 -14.03 1.12
C ILE A 66 1.96 -14.35 -0.32
N SER A 67 1.26 -13.43 -1.01
CA SER A 67 0.82 -13.68 -2.39
C SER A 67 1.95 -13.82 -3.38
N LEU A 68 3.04 -13.10 -3.19
CA LEU A 68 4.24 -13.27 -4.00
C LEU A 68 4.90 -14.63 -3.74
N ARG A 69 4.85 -15.17 -2.52
CA ARG A 69 5.51 -16.44 -2.18
C ARG A 69 4.84 -17.66 -2.82
N PHE A 70 3.52 -17.67 -2.98
CA PHE A 70 2.79 -18.80 -3.56
C PHE A 70 2.63 -18.69 -5.09
N ARG A 71 3.10 -19.72 -5.83
CA ARG A 71 3.06 -19.74 -7.32
C ARG A 71 1.65 -19.50 -7.89
N ASN A 72 0.63 -20.09 -7.29
CA ASN A 72 -0.76 -19.94 -7.77
C ASN A 72 -1.34 -18.55 -7.51
N LEU A 73 -0.93 -17.87 -6.44
CA LEU A 73 -1.29 -16.48 -6.20
C LEU A 73 -0.51 -15.55 -7.13
N ARG A 74 0.79 -15.80 -7.34
CA ARG A 74 1.65 -14.99 -8.20
C ARG A 74 1.16 -14.87 -9.64
N LYS A 75 0.51 -15.90 -10.18
CA LYS A 75 -0.05 -15.91 -11.55
C LYS A 75 -0.96 -14.73 -11.85
N MET A 76 -1.64 -14.19 -10.83
CA MET A 76 -2.51 -13.03 -11.03
C MET A 76 -1.74 -11.77 -11.43
N TYR A 77 -0.51 -11.59 -10.92
CA TYR A 77 0.34 -10.46 -11.26
C TYR A 77 0.94 -10.61 -12.66
N VAL A 78 0.97 -11.84 -13.20
CA VAL A 78 1.29 -12.07 -14.63
C VAL A 78 0.12 -11.62 -15.51
N MET A 79 -1.12 -11.91 -15.10
CA MET A 79 -2.32 -11.50 -15.84
C MET A 79 -2.53 -9.98 -15.82
N PHE A 80 -2.16 -9.32 -14.71
CA PHE A 80 -2.22 -7.88 -14.56
C PHE A 80 -0.87 -7.34 -14.06
N PRO A 81 0.12 -7.12 -14.95
CA PRO A 81 1.46 -6.66 -14.56
C PRO A 81 1.45 -5.33 -13.81
N SER A 82 0.54 -4.42 -14.20
CA SER A 82 0.40 -3.12 -13.55
C SER A 82 -0.16 -3.20 -12.12
N LEU A 83 -0.80 -4.31 -11.73
CA LEU A 83 -1.45 -4.46 -10.43
C LEU A 83 -0.45 -4.37 -9.28
N PHE A 84 0.70 -5.03 -9.43
CA PHE A 84 1.72 -5.05 -8.37
C PHE A 84 2.33 -3.66 -8.18
N GLU A 85 2.67 -2.97 -9.27
CA GLU A 85 3.17 -1.60 -9.21
C GLU A 85 2.12 -0.63 -8.65
N THR A 86 0.84 -0.82 -8.98
CA THR A 86 -0.26 -0.02 -8.42
C THR A 86 -0.37 -0.22 -6.91
N ILE A 87 -0.36 -1.46 -6.44
CA ILE A 87 -0.39 -1.77 -5.00
C ILE A 87 0.83 -1.14 -4.30
N LYS A 88 2.02 -1.25 -4.90
CA LYS A 88 3.25 -0.65 -4.36
C LYS A 88 3.15 0.87 -4.27
N PHE A 89 2.74 1.54 -5.34
CA PHE A 89 2.53 3.00 -5.39
C PHE A 89 1.56 3.45 -4.31
N LEU A 90 0.40 2.81 -4.20
CA LEU A 90 -0.62 3.18 -3.24
C LEU A 90 -0.17 2.88 -1.81
N THR A 91 0.55 1.78 -1.58
CA THR A 91 1.08 1.43 -0.25
C THR A 91 2.10 2.46 0.23
N ILE A 92 3.01 2.90 -0.64
CA ILE A 92 3.97 3.98 -0.32
C ILE A 92 3.20 5.26 0.01
N THR A 93 2.24 5.64 -0.81
CA THR A 93 1.40 6.83 -0.59
C THR A 93 0.72 6.78 0.78
N ASN A 94 0.09 5.64 1.10
CA ASN A 94 -0.57 5.42 2.38
C ASN A 94 0.38 5.49 3.56
N LEU A 95 1.60 4.94 3.44
CA LEU A 95 2.60 4.97 4.51
C LEU A 95 2.96 6.40 4.91
N PHE A 96 3.24 7.27 3.94
CA PHE A 96 3.58 8.66 4.25
C PHE A 96 2.40 9.43 4.82
N VAL A 97 1.19 9.26 4.27
CA VAL A 97 -0.02 9.90 4.81
C VAL A 97 -0.28 9.41 6.24
N ALA A 98 -0.23 8.10 6.49
CA ALA A 98 -0.43 7.52 7.81
C ALA A 98 0.58 8.03 8.83
N LEU A 99 1.86 8.09 8.48
CA LEU A 99 2.91 8.65 9.35
C LEU A 99 2.67 10.12 9.64
N GLY A 100 2.29 10.91 8.64
CA GLY A 100 1.96 12.32 8.83
C GLY A 100 0.80 12.51 9.80
N VAL A 101 -0.28 11.75 9.62
CA VAL A 101 -1.46 11.79 10.51
C VAL A 101 -1.09 11.35 11.91
N GLU A 102 -0.28 10.31 12.07
CA GLU A 102 0.08 9.79 13.39
C GLU A 102 0.93 10.80 14.19
N VAL A 103 1.90 11.45 13.54
CA VAL A 103 2.68 12.51 14.18
C VAL A 103 1.80 13.70 14.54
N LEU A 104 0.87 14.07 13.65
CA LEU A 104 -0.10 15.12 13.92
C LEU A 104 -0.97 14.75 15.14
N ASN A 105 -1.49 13.53 15.18
CA ASN A 105 -2.29 13.00 16.29
C ASN A 105 -1.52 13.06 17.60
N TRP A 106 -0.28 12.55 17.61
CA TRP A 106 0.63 12.62 18.75
C TRP A 106 0.89 14.05 19.20
N SER A 107 0.97 15.00 18.26
CA SER A 107 1.24 16.40 18.58
C SER A 107 0.09 17.07 19.34
N TYR A 108 -1.15 16.64 19.07
CA TYR A 108 -2.38 17.16 19.67
C TYR A 108 -2.80 16.48 20.98
N ILE A 109 -2.05 15.48 21.46
CA ILE A 109 -2.29 14.85 22.78
C ILE A 109 -2.14 15.85 23.94
N THR A 110 -1.26 16.84 23.78
CA THR A 110 -0.98 17.84 24.82
C THR A 110 -1.36 19.23 24.33
N LEU A 111 -1.86 20.10 25.22
CA LEU A 111 -2.08 21.53 24.91
C LEU A 111 -0.74 22.29 24.88
N ASN A 112 0.05 22.07 23.83
CA ASN A 112 1.27 22.82 23.57
C ASN A 112 1.29 23.32 22.14
N THR A 113 1.17 24.64 21.98
CA THR A 113 1.11 25.33 20.68
C THR A 113 2.35 25.08 19.81
N GLY A 114 3.53 24.96 20.44
CA GLY A 114 4.78 24.66 19.72
C GLY A 114 4.75 23.25 19.12
N ARG A 115 4.21 22.28 19.89
CA ARG A 115 4.05 20.89 19.44
C ARG A 115 3.02 20.78 18.32
N HIS A 116 1.89 21.50 18.40
CA HIS A 116 0.89 21.53 17.33
C HIS A 116 1.48 22.05 16.01
N ARG A 117 2.23 23.16 16.04
CA ARG A 117 2.91 23.69 14.85
C ARG A 117 3.88 22.68 14.27
N PHE A 118 4.66 22.00 15.11
CA PHE A 118 5.55 20.93 14.67
C PHE A 118 4.78 19.79 13.97
N GLY A 119 3.68 19.32 14.56
CA GLY A 119 2.85 18.28 13.96
C GLY A 119 2.28 18.67 12.60
N ILE A 120 1.79 19.90 12.46
CA ILE A 120 1.28 20.43 11.18
C ILE A 120 2.40 20.47 10.12
N ILE A 121 3.58 20.95 10.50
CA ILE A 121 4.74 21.02 9.59
C ILE A 121 5.12 19.61 9.11
N ILE A 122 5.23 18.65 10.03
CA ILE A 122 5.56 17.27 9.66
C ILE A 122 4.48 16.65 8.77
N PHE A 123 3.20 16.90 9.05
CA PHE A 123 2.10 16.42 8.22
C PHE A 123 2.21 16.94 6.77
N ILE A 124 2.45 18.24 6.59
CA ILE A 124 2.64 18.86 5.27
C ILE A 124 3.89 18.29 4.58
N ILE A 125 5.01 18.16 5.30
CA ILE A 125 6.25 17.59 4.76
C ILE A 125 6.02 16.16 4.29
N SER A 126 5.32 15.32 5.05
CA SER A 126 4.96 13.95 4.65
C SER A 126 4.15 13.92 3.35
N LEU A 127 3.20 14.85 3.17
CA LEU A 127 2.42 14.99 1.93
C LEU A 127 3.26 15.42 0.71
N ILE A 128 4.41 16.07 0.93
CA ILE A 128 5.34 16.43 -0.15
C ILE A 128 6.31 15.27 -0.42
N LEU A 129 6.86 14.67 0.65
CA LEU A 129 7.89 13.65 0.56
C LEU A 129 7.43 12.40 -0.20
N TRP A 130 6.17 11.97 -0.05
CA TRP A 130 5.70 10.79 -0.80
C TRP A 130 5.75 11.01 -2.32
N ARG A 131 5.41 12.22 -2.78
CA ARG A 131 5.47 12.57 -4.20
C ARG A 131 6.91 12.56 -4.69
N VAL A 132 7.81 13.20 -3.94
CA VAL A 132 9.24 13.23 -4.27
C VAL A 132 9.80 11.81 -4.34
N PHE A 133 9.49 10.97 -3.34
CA PHE A 133 9.96 9.60 -3.27
C PHE A 133 9.48 8.78 -4.47
N ILE A 134 8.19 8.83 -4.78
CA ILE A 134 7.60 8.11 -5.91
C ILE A 134 8.16 8.62 -7.25
N SER A 135 8.28 9.93 -7.44
CA SER A 135 8.86 10.51 -8.66
C SER A 135 10.30 10.06 -8.87
N VAL A 136 11.13 10.06 -7.82
CA VAL A 136 12.52 9.58 -7.90
C VAL A 136 12.56 8.07 -8.18
N TYR A 137 11.70 7.29 -7.54
CA TYR A 137 11.65 5.84 -7.72
C TYR A 137 11.28 5.45 -9.16
N TYR A 138 10.20 6.03 -9.70
CA TYR A 138 9.72 5.73 -11.05
C TYR A 138 10.51 6.43 -12.15
N SER A 139 11.27 7.48 -11.83
CA SER A 139 12.28 8.02 -12.76
C SER A 139 13.40 7.01 -13.02
N LYS A 140 13.81 6.24 -11.99
CA LYS A 140 14.82 5.19 -12.10
C LYS A 140 14.28 3.84 -12.57
N ASN A 141 12.99 3.58 -12.33
CA ASN A 141 12.30 2.34 -12.69
C ASN A 141 11.01 2.69 -13.47
N PRO A 142 11.12 3.04 -14.76
CA PRO A 142 9.96 3.44 -15.54
C PRO A 142 8.95 2.30 -15.64
N ILE A 143 7.66 2.62 -15.42
CA ILE A 143 6.55 1.66 -15.50
C ILE A 143 6.46 1.04 -16.90
N ALA A 144 6.78 1.82 -17.95
CA ALA A 144 6.77 1.38 -19.34
C ALA A 144 7.86 0.32 -19.64
N ASP A 145 9.04 0.44 -19.01
CA ASP A 145 10.14 -0.53 -19.17
C ASP A 145 9.84 -1.84 -18.46
N PHE A 146 9.05 -1.80 -17.37
CA PHE A 146 8.58 -3.00 -16.68
C PHE A 146 7.64 -3.83 -17.56
N MET A 147 6.74 -3.20 -18.32
CA MET A 147 5.85 -3.91 -19.25
C MET A 147 6.60 -4.66 -20.36
N LEU A 148 7.78 -4.17 -20.77
CA LEU A 148 8.59 -4.80 -21.82
C LEU A 148 9.59 -5.84 -21.27
N ARG A 149 10.12 -5.67 -20.05
CA ARG A 149 11.07 -6.61 -19.43
C ARG A 149 10.40 -7.80 -18.71
N ASP A 150 9.12 -7.69 -18.37
CA ASP A 150 8.43 -8.75 -17.63
C ASP A 150 8.09 -9.98 -18.48
N GLU A 151 7.99 -9.87 -19.82
CA GLU A 151 7.89 -11.07 -20.67
C GLU A 151 9.13 -11.97 -20.50
N GLU A 152 10.34 -11.39 -20.42
CA GLU A 152 11.60 -12.14 -20.26
C GLU A 152 11.86 -12.61 -18.82
N LYS A 153 11.54 -11.80 -17.80
CA LYS A 153 11.81 -12.18 -16.40
C LYS A 153 10.75 -13.08 -15.79
N MET A 154 9.49 -12.99 -16.21
CA MET A 154 8.44 -13.90 -15.70
C MET A 154 8.54 -15.32 -16.28
N GLN A 155 9.13 -15.49 -17.47
CA GLN A 155 9.53 -16.82 -17.99
C GLN A 155 10.51 -17.52 -17.05
N ASN A 156 11.52 -16.80 -16.53
CA ASN A 156 12.51 -17.35 -15.60
C ASN A 156 11.95 -17.79 -14.23
N TYR A 157 10.80 -17.24 -13.79
CA TYR A 157 10.09 -17.73 -12.59
C TYR A 157 9.13 -18.90 -12.87
N SER A 158 8.91 -19.23 -14.15
CA SER A 158 8.11 -20.38 -14.57
C SER A 158 8.97 -21.61 -14.87
N GLU A 159 10.24 -21.40 -15.22
CA GLU A 159 11.23 -22.43 -15.58
C GLU A 159 12.10 -22.90 -14.40
N GLY A 160 12.08 -22.18 -13.27
CA GLY A 160 12.79 -22.57 -12.05
C GLY A 160 11.92 -23.35 -11.05
N VAL A 161 11.86 -24.68 -11.24
CA VAL A 161 11.31 -25.73 -10.33
C VAL A 161 9.78 -25.83 -10.21
#